data_AF-A0A9K3D2G0-F1
#
_entry.id   AF-A0A9K3D2G0-F1
#
_cell.length_a   1.000
_cell.length_b   1.000
_cell.length_c   1.000
_cell.angle_alpha   90.00
_cell.angle_beta   90.00
_cell.angle_gamma   90.00
#
_symmetry.space_group_name_H-M   'P 1'
#
loop_
_entity.id
_entity.type
_entity.pdbx_description
1 polymer ?
#
loop_
_entity_poly.entity_id
_entity_poly.type
_entity_poly.pdbx_seq_one_letter_code
_entity_poly.pdbx_strand_id
1 'polypeptide(L)'
;KKCDKVFLESYTSILVSEKHMSSLVEDVIQRDDVISADRDMVETDSDQILDAAETGDSALLVIGDPFCATTHSDMYLRARERGIEVQVFHNASIMSAVGGSGLEVYRFGYCVSIVFWNWENSVSSRPTSFYTRILDNKARGLHTLCLLDIKVKERSDESYMHGTNEFLPPRYMTSFQAAEEIAACPTSMHTQAFEAAQYEDSDVEEDAIESPEDIGSSLAVACCRVGTTGERFYVGTLAELGKLGYGERMKNEEEEMEGIE
;
A
#
# COMPACT_ATOMS: atom_id res chain seq x y z
N LYS A 1 16.05 21.21 -6.70
CA LYS A 1 16.63 22.57 -6.52
C LYS A 1 16.78 23.36 -7.82
N LYS A 2 17.22 22.77 -8.94
CA LYS A 2 17.35 23.49 -10.23
C LYS A 2 16.05 23.66 -11.00
N CYS A 3 15.08 22.78 -10.80
CA CYS A 3 13.78 22.84 -11.47
C CYS A 3 13.05 24.14 -11.16
N ASP A 4 12.28 24.65 -12.12
CA ASP A 4 11.45 25.84 -11.98
C ASP A 4 10.25 25.55 -11.07
N LYS A 5 9.55 24.42 -11.30
CA LYS A 5 8.43 23.97 -10.45
C LYS A 5 8.74 22.65 -9.75
N VAL A 6 8.24 22.52 -8.52
CA VAL A 6 8.39 21.32 -7.71
C VAL A 6 7.02 20.95 -7.14
N PHE A 7 6.58 19.73 -7.44
CA PHE A 7 5.38 19.12 -6.93
C PHE A 7 5.76 18.05 -5.90
N LEU A 8 5.01 17.93 -4.81
CA LEU A 8 5.20 16.90 -3.79
C LEU A 8 3.93 16.09 -3.66
N GLU A 9 4.00 14.81 -3.99
CA GLU A 9 2.89 13.88 -3.84
C GLU A 9 2.62 13.60 -2.35
N SER A 10 1.34 13.66 -1.96
CA SER A 10 0.93 13.55 -0.57
C SER A 10 0.04 12.33 -0.23
N TYR A 11 -0.26 11.43 -1.19
CA TYR A 11 -1.29 10.39 -0.99
C TYR A 11 -0.81 8.94 -1.07
N THR A 12 0.43 8.68 -1.49
CA THR A 12 0.97 7.32 -1.70
C THR A 12 1.67 6.72 -0.48
N SER A 13 1.89 7.49 0.60
CA SER A 13 2.57 6.98 1.80
C SER A 13 2.26 7.75 3.09
N ILE A 14 2.37 7.04 4.22
CA ILE A 14 2.08 7.47 5.59
C ILE A 14 2.98 8.61 6.08
N LEU A 15 4.12 8.86 5.44
CA LEU A 15 5.12 9.85 5.92
C LEU A 15 4.63 11.31 5.94
N VAL A 16 3.40 11.58 5.49
CA VAL A 16 2.81 12.92 5.43
C VAL A 16 1.93 13.18 6.65
N SER A 17 2.51 13.26 7.84
CA SER A 17 1.93 14.17 8.84
C SER A 17 2.30 15.59 8.43
N GLU A 18 1.44 16.58 8.68
CA GLU A 18 1.74 17.99 8.33
C GLU A 18 3.11 18.43 8.86
N LYS A 19 3.45 17.99 10.08
CA LYS A 19 4.73 18.26 10.73
C LYS A 19 5.93 17.69 9.96
N HIS A 20 5.84 16.45 9.46
CA HIS A 20 6.92 15.85 8.68
C HIS A 20 7.05 16.51 7.30
N MET A 21 5.92 16.91 6.69
CA MET A 21 5.92 17.64 5.43
C MET A 21 6.63 18.99 5.57
N SER A 22 6.33 19.77 6.62
CA SER A 22 7.03 21.03 6.90
C SER A 22 8.54 20.81 7.08
N SER A 23 8.97 19.83 7.86
CA SER A 23 10.41 19.53 8.01
C SER A 23 11.06 19.07 6.69
N LEU A 24 10.36 18.29 5.86
CA LEU A 24 10.90 17.85 4.57
C LEU A 24 11.12 19.06 3.64
N VAL A 25 10.15 19.97 3.61
CA VAL A 25 10.21 21.19 2.80
C VAL A 25 11.31 22.13 3.30
N GLU A 26 11.37 22.38 4.61
CA GLU A 26 12.33 23.30 5.24
C GLU A 26 13.77 22.77 5.23
N ASP A 27 13.98 21.53 5.70
CA ASP A 27 15.34 21.01 5.96
C ASP A 27 15.97 20.39 4.70
N VAL A 28 15.17 19.73 3.87
CA VAL A 28 15.66 18.91 2.74
C VAL A 28 15.47 19.62 1.39
N ILE A 29 14.22 19.96 1.06
CA ILE A 29 13.89 20.57 -0.24
C ILE A 29 14.42 22.01 -0.29
N GLN A 30 14.33 22.72 0.84
CA GLN A 30 14.76 24.12 1.04
C GLN A 30 14.14 25.05 0.01
N ARG A 31 12.81 24.96 -0.14
CA ARG A 31 11.99 25.78 -1.04
C ARG A 31 10.62 26.05 -0.42
N ASP A 32 10.16 27.29 -0.51
CA ASP A 32 8.87 27.70 0.05
C ASP A 32 7.72 27.59 -0.97
N ASP A 33 8.02 27.27 -2.23
CA ASP A 33 7.10 27.24 -3.36
C ASP A 33 6.79 25.80 -3.85
N VAL A 34 6.92 24.81 -2.97
CA VAL A 34 6.55 23.42 -3.26
C VAL A 34 5.03 23.29 -3.34
N ILE A 35 4.54 22.75 -4.45
CA ILE A 35 3.12 22.53 -4.70
C ILE A 35 2.74 21.14 -4.19
N SER A 36 1.79 21.05 -3.26
CA SER A 36 1.24 19.75 -2.85
C SER A 36 0.37 19.18 -3.96
N ALA A 37 0.68 17.96 -4.39
CA ALA A 37 -0.07 17.21 -5.39
C ALA A 37 -0.84 16.09 -4.69
N ASP A 38 -2.17 16.11 -4.81
CA ASP A 38 -3.05 15.05 -4.33
C ASP A 38 -3.37 14.04 -5.43
N ARG A 39 -4.18 13.02 -5.08
CA ARG A 39 -4.52 11.94 -6.01
C ARG A 39 -5.18 12.45 -7.28
N ASP A 40 -6.10 13.40 -7.15
CA ASP A 40 -6.81 13.96 -8.30
C ASP A 40 -5.84 14.69 -9.22
N MET A 41 -4.93 15.52 -8.69
CA MET A 41 -3.90 16.21 -9.48
C MET A 41 -2.95 15.26 -10.20
N VAL A 42 -2.60 14.12 -9.59
CA VAL A 42 -1.63 13.18 -10.17
C VAL A 42 -2.27 12.22 -11.18
N GLU A 43 -3.47 11.70 -10.89
CA GLU A 43 -4.09 10.63 -11.68
C GLU A 43 -5.09 11.16 -12.73
N THR A 44 -5.88 12.16 -12.35
CA THR A 44 -6.97 12.72 -13.17
C THR A 44 -6.53 14.00 -13.89
N ASP A 45 -5.99 14.97 -13.15
CA ASP A 45 -5.66 16.31 -13.63
C ASP A 45 -4.14 16.49 -13.85
N SER A 46 -3.46 15.42 -14.30
CA SER A 46 -2.00 15.39 -14.51
C SER A 46 -1.50 16.46 -15.48
N ASP A 47 -2.39 17.02 -16.29
CA ASP A 47 -2.10 18.08 -17.25
C ASP A 47 -1.39 19.27 -16.60
N GLN A 48 -1.74 19.63 -15.36
CA GLN A 48 -1.07 20.75 -14.68
C GLN A 48 0.44 20.53 -14.48
N ILE A 49 0.84 19.27 -14.22
CA ILE A 49 2.24 18.89 -14.03
C ILE A 49 2.93 18.80 -15.40
N LEU A 50 2.26 18.23 -16.40
CA LEU A 50 2.80 18.08 -17.75
C LEU A 50 2.95 19.43 -18.48
N ASP A 51 1.96 20.32 -18.39
CA ASP A 51 2.00 21.66 -18.98
C ASP A 51 3.13 22.52 -18.35
N ALA A 52 3.38 22.32 -17.06
CA ALA A 52 4.53 22.92 -16.40
C ALA A 52 5.86 22.38 -16.96
N ALA A 53 5.94 21.08 -17.24
CA ALA A 53 7.12 20.44 -17.82
C ALA A 53 7.35 20.79 -19.30
N GLU A 54 6.33 21.20 -20.05
CA GLU A 54 6.48 21.71 -21.41
C GLU A 54 7.12 23.11 -21.47
N THR A 55 6.94 23.89 -20.40
CA THR A 55 7.38 25.30 -20.36
C THR A 55 8.68 25.53 -19.60
N GLY A 56 9.14 24.55 -18.82
CA GLY A 56 10.38 24.62 -18.04
C GLY A 56 10.67 23.33 -17.27
N ASP A 57 11.74 23.32 -16.49
CA ASP A 57 12.15 22.13 -15.73
C ASP A 57 11.18 21.92 -14.55
N SER A 58 10.48 20.78 -14.52
CA SER A 58 9.55 20.44 -13.45
C SER A 58 9.94 19.14 -12.75
N ALA A 59 9.77 19.07 -11.43
CA ALA A 59 10.02 17.87 -10.64
C ALA A 59 8.77 17.43 -9.88
N LEU A 60 8.45 16.14 -9.96
CA LEU A 60 7.47 15.49 -9.09
C LEU A 60 8.22 14.66 -8.05
N LEU A 61 8.06 15.00 -6.77
CA LEU A 61 8.64 14.29 -5.65
C LEU A 61 7.65 13.24 -5.15
N VAL A 62 8.09 12.00 -5.12
CA VAL A 62 7.32 10.82 -4.72
C VAL A 62 7.98 10.21 -3.49
N ILE A 63 7.17 9.70 -2.56
CA ILE A 63 7.70 9.00 -1.39
C ILE A 63 8.10 7.58 -1.80
N GLY A 64 9.35 7.21 -1.52
CA GLY A 64 9.92 5.93 -1.94
C GLY A 64 10.41 5.99 -3.38
N ASP A 65 10.15 4.93 -4.16
CA ASP A 65 10.55 4.85 -5.55
C ASP A 65 9.36 5.12 -6.50
N PRO A 66 9.54 5.91 -7.57
CA PRO A 66 8.46 6.27 -8.47
C PRO A 66 7.76 5.13 -9.19
N PHE A 67 8.32 3.92 -9.31
CA PHE A 67 7.74 2.85 -10.15
C PHE A 67 7.46 1.54 -9.42
N CYS A 68 7.79 1.43 -8.14
CA CYS A 68 7.71 0.15 -7.44
C CYS A 68 6.28 -0.29 -7.07
N ALA A 69 5.36 0.64 -6.77
CA ALA A 69 4.01 0.34 -6.30
C ALA A 69 3.06 1.54 -6.47
N THR A 70 3.16 2.21 -7.61
CA THR A 70 2.50 3.51 -7.86
C THR A 70 1.93 3.55 -9.28
N THR A 71 1.04 4.50 -9.52
CA THR A 71 0.42 4.77 -10.83
C THR A 71 1.28 5.67 -11.73
N HIS A 72 2.43 6.15 -11.24
CA HIS A 72 3.31 7.10 -11.95
C HIS A 72 3.88 6.60 -13.28
N SER A 73 3.84 5.29 -13.54
CA SER A 73 4.16 4.75 -14.86
C SER A 73 3.25 5.32 -15.95
N ASP A 74 1.97 5.57 -15.63
CA ASP A 74 1.03 6.21 -16.55
C ASP A 74 1.42 7.66 -16.84
N MET A 75 1.80 8.44 -15.82
CA MET A 75 2.32 9.80 -16.01
C MET A 75 3.59 9.82 -16.88
N TYR A 76 4.50 8.85 -16.69
CA TYR A 76 5.67 8.70 -17.53
C TYR A 76 5.30 8.45 -19.01
N LEU A 77 4.30 7.61 -19.27
CA LEU A 77 3.81 7.35 -20.63
C LEU A 77 3.18 8.62 -21.25
N ARG A 78 2.29 9.31 -20.52
CA ARG A 78 1.66 10.57 -20.98
C ARG A 78 2.70 11.63 -21.31
N ALA A 79 3.73 11.78 -20.47
CA ALA A 79 4.83 12.73 -20.72
C ALA A 79 5.59 12.40 -22.02
N ARG A 80 5.87 11.11 -22.26
CA ARG A 80 6.53 10.66 -23.50
C ARG A 80 5.69 10.87 -24.73
N GLU A 81 4.38 10.67 -24.65
CA GLU A 81 3.43 10.94 -25.75
C GLU A 81 3.42 12.42 -26.15
N ARG A 82 3.63 13.33 -25.18
CA ARG A 82 3.79 14.77 -25.42
C ARG A 82 5.19 15.20 -25.84
N GLY A 83 6.15 14.27 -25.92
CA GLY A 83 7.53 14.57 -26.28
C GLY A 83 8.33 15.28 -25.17
N ILE A 84 7.86 15.22 -23.93
CA ILE A 84 8.56 15.76 -22.76
C ILE A 84 9.70 14.81 -22.39
N GLU A 85 10.91 15.34 -22.21
CA GLU A 85 12.04 14.57 -21.70
C GLU A 85 11.87 14.30 -20.21
N VAL A 86 11.83 13.01 -19.82
CA VAL A 86 11.66 12.61 -18.42
C VAL A 86 12.92 11.95 -17.90
N GLN A 87 13.49 12.54 -16.86
CA GLN A 87 14.58 11.94 -16.08
C GLN A 87 14.03 11.36 -14.78
N VAL A 88 14.28 10.06 -14.56
CA VAL A 88 13.84 9.36 -13.35
C VAL A 88 15.01 9.22 -12.38
N PHE A 89 14.77 9.61 -11.13
CA PHE A 89 15.71 9.42 -10.03
C PHE A 89 15.13 8.38 -9.07
N HIS A 90 15.74 7.20 -9.04
CA HIS A 90 15.35 6.11 -8.16
C HIS A 90 15.74 6.37 -6.71
N ASN A 91 15.00 5.75 -5.80
CA ASN A 91 15.26 5.84 -4.36
C ASN A 91 14.97 4.49 -3.67
N ALA A 92 15.16 4.42 -2.35
CA ALA A 92 14.78 3.26 -1.58
C ALA A 92 13.27 2.99 -1.69
N SER A 93 12.92 1.72 -1.91
CA SER A 93 11.54 1.24 -2.00
C SER A 93 11.29 0.16 -0.96
N ILE A 94 10.05 0.07 -0.46
CA ILE A 94 9.62 -1.03 0.42
C ILE A 94 9.88 -2.41 -0.22
N MET A 95 9.80 -2.50 -1.55
CA MET A 95 10.11 -3.71 -2.32
C MET A 95 11.53 -4.21 -2.06
N SER A 96 12.48 -3.30 -1.85
CA SER A 96 13.87 -3.63 -1.50
C SER A 96 14.10 -3.67 0.01
N ALA A 97 13.47 -2.75 0.75
CA ALA A 97 13.70 -2.55 2.17
C ALA A 97 13.13 -3.70 3.03
N VAL A 98 12.18 -4.48 2.51
CA VAL A 98 11.67 -5.69 3.18
C VAL A 98 12.79 -6.69 3.50
N GLY A 99 13.94 -6.63 2.83
CA GLY A 99 15.13 -7.40 3.21
C GLY A 99 15.60 -7.16 4.65
N GLY A 100 15.24 -6.03 5.26
CA GLY A 100 15.47 -5.76 6.69
C GLY A 100 14.78 -6.76 7.63
N SER A 101 13.76 -7.47 7.16
CA SER A 101 13.12 -8.57 7.90
C SER A 101 13.99 -9.82 8.03
N GLY A 102 15.11 -9.91 7.29
CA GLY A 102 15.96 -11.08 7.21
C GLY A 102 15.51 -12.11 6.16
N LEU A 103 14.38 -11.87 5.48
CA LEU A 103 13.94 -12.68 4.36
C LEU A 103 14.75 -12.39 3.09
N GLU A 104 14.99 -13.44 2.32
CA GLU A 104 15.74 -13.33 1.07
C GLU A 104 14.89 -12.63 0.01
N VAL A 105 15.25 -11.40 -0.36
CA VAL A 105 14.48 -10.56 -1.30
C VAL A 105 14.24 -11.26 -2.64
N TYR A 106 15.20 -12.07 -3.11
CA TYR A 106 15.09 -12.81 -4.37
C TYR A 106 14.12 -14.00 -4.33
N ARG A 107 13.63 -14.38 -3.13
CA ARG A 107 12.61 -15.43 -2.94
C ARG A 107 11.19 -14.88 -2.81
N PHE A 108 10.99 -13.57 -2.99
CA PHE A 108 9.65 -13.00 -3.06
C PHE A 108 9.00 -13.29 -4.41
N GLY A 109 7.78 -13.82 -4.38
CA GLY A 109 6.94 -14.06 -5.54
C GLY A 109 6.07 -12.84 -5.88
N TYR A 110 4.87 -13.11 -6.35
CA TYR A 110 3.93 -12.04 -6.74
C TYR A 110 3.56 -11.15 -5.54
N CYS A 111 3.78 -9.84 -5.65
CA CYS A 111 3.41 -8.85 -4.63
C CYS A 111 1.90 -8.56 -4.69
N VAL A 112 1.25 -8.44 -3.53
CA VAL A 112 -0.21 -8.24 -3.43
C VAL A 112 -0.56 -6.99 -2.65
N SER A 113 -1.73 -6.40 -2.93
CA SER A 113 -2.30 -5.31 -2.14
C SER A 113 -3.49 -5.81 -1.32
N ILE A 114 -3.43 -5.64 -0.01
CA ILE A 114 -4.50 -5.94 0.94
C ILE A 114 -5.31 -4.66 1.09
N VAL A 115 -6.61 -4.75 0.80
CA VAL A 115 -7.55 -3.63 0.83
C VAL A 115 -8.51 -3.78 2.00
N PHE A 116 -8.93 -2.67 2.61
CA PHE A 116 -9.83 -2.75 3.76
C PHE A 116 -11.11 -3.50 3.43
N TRP A 117 -11.56 -4.34 4.38
CA TRP A 117 -12.93 -4.82 4.36
C TRP A 117 -13.89 -3.74 4.86
N ASN A 118 -14.72 -3.21 3.96
CA ASN A 118 -15.82 -2.33 4.35
C ASN A 118 -16.88 -3.17 5.08
N TRP A 119 -17.36 -2.71 6.23
CA TRP A 119 -18.38 -3.44 7.02
C TRP A 119 -19.76 -3.47 6.34
N GLU A 120 -20.01 -2.56 5.39
CA GLU A 120 -21.19 -2.55 4.52
C GLU A 120 -21.11 -3.56 3.36
N ASN A 121 -19.92 -4.09 3.06
CA ASN A 121 -19.78 -5.16 2.09
C ASN A 121 -20.41 -6.43 2.69
N SER A 122 -21.40 -7.00 1.99
CA SER A 122 -21.86 -8.33 2.32
C SER A 122 -20.65 -9.30 2.29
N VAL A 123 -20.71 -10.39 3.04
CA VAL A 123 -19.61 -11.39 3.08
C VAL A 123 -19.19 -11.84 1.67
N SER A 124 -20.10 -11.77 0.69
CA SER A 124 -19.86 -12.06 -0.74
C SER A 124 -19.12 -10.97 -1.53
N SER A 125 -18.99 -9.74 -1.02
CA SER A 125 -18.29 -8.62 -1.70
C SER A 125 -16.96 -8.24 -1.04
N ARG A 126 -16.44 -9.08 -0.14
CA ARG A 126 -15.08 -8.93 0.38
C ARG A 126 -14.08 -9.27 -0.74
N PRO A 127 -13.17 -8.35 -1.12
CA PRO A 127 -12.15 -8.64 -2.12
C PRO A 127 -11.18 -9.68 -1.56
N THR A 128 -10.97 -10.76 -2.30
CA THR A 128 -10.10 -11.89 -1.93
C THR A 128 -9.13 -12.29 -3.03
N SER A 129 -8.98 -11.45 -4.07
CA SER A 129 -8.03 -11.68 -5.16
C SER A 129 -6.58 -11.77 -4.69
N PHE A 130 -6.22 -11.06 -3.62
CA PHE A 130 -4.89 -11.17 -3.01
C PHE A 130 -4.64 -12.56 -2.39
N TYR A 131 -5.70 -13.23 -1.93
CA TYR A 131 -5.62 -14.49 -1.21
C TYR A 131 -5.10 -15.61 -2.11
N THR A 132 -5.62 -15.70 -3.33
CA THR A 132 -5.24 -16.73 -4.30
C THR A 132 -3.75 -16.63 -4.66
N ARG A 133 -3.24 -15.41 -4.81
CA ARG A 133 -1.82 -15.13 -5.09
C ARG A 133 -0.91 -15.45 -3.90
N ILE A 134 -1.35 -15.21 -2.67
CA ILE A 134 -0.61 -15.62 -1.47
C ILE A 134 -0.46 -17.15 -1.44
N LEU A 135 -1.53 -17.88 -1.75
CA LEU A 135 -1.51 -19.35 -1.77
C LEU A 135 -0.61 -19.91 -2.88
N ASP A 136 -0.65 -19.33 -4.08
CA ASP A 136 0.22 -19.72 -5.20
C ASP A 136 1.71 -19.53 -4.84
N ASN A 137 2.07 -18.38 -4.27
CA ASN A 137 3.43 -18.16 -3.77
C ASN A 137 3.82 -19.18 -2.68
N LYS A 138 2.91 -19.46 -1.73
CA LYS A 138 3.17 -20.45 -0.66
C LYS A 138 3.39 -21.86 -1.24
N ALA A 139 2.56 -22.29 -2.19
CA ALA A 139 2.71 -23.58 -2.87
C ALA A 139 4.05 -23.72 -3.61
N ARG A 140 4.57 -22.60 -4.14
CA ARG A 140 5.89 -22.53 -4.81
C ARG A 140 7.07 -22.30 -3.84
N GLY A 141 6.83 -22.24 -2.52
CA GLY A 141 7.86 -21.98 -1.52
C GLY A 141 8.46 -20.55 -1.57
N LEU A 142 7.69 -19.59 -2.07
CA LEU A 142 8.05 -18.18 -2.20
C LEU A 142 7.47 -17.34 -1.05
N HIS A 143 8.12 -16.22 -0.75
CA HIS A 143 7.60 -15.19 0.15
C HIS A 143 6.59 -14.30 -0.58
N THR A 144 5.62 -13.76 0.14
CA THR A 144 4.66 -12.78 -0.40
C THR A 144 4.82 -11.46 0.31
N LEU A 145 5.11 -10.39 -0.44
CA LEU A 145 5.05 -9.03 0.08
C LEU A 145 3.60 -8.54 -0.04
N CYS A 146 3.01 -8.19 1.10
CA CYS A 146 1.64 -7.67 1.19
C CYS A 146 1.71 -6.15 1.44
N LEU A 147 1.40 -5.36 0.42
CA LEU A 147 1.21 -3.92 0.54
C LEU A 147 -0.16 -3.65 1.17
N LEU A 148 -0.24 -2.63 2.03
CA LEU A 148 -1.43 -2.37 2.85
C LEU A 148 -2.15 -1.12 2.37
N ASP A 149 -3.48 -1.17 2.47
CA ASP A 149 -4.35 -0.09 1.98
C ASP A 149 -4.12 1.24 2.69
N ILE A 150 -4.32 2.31 1.92
CA ILE A 150 -4.23 3.69 2.37
C ILE A 150 -5.45 4.44 1.83
N LYS A 151 -6.30 4.88 2.74
CA LYS A 151 -7.52 5.65 2.45
C LYS A 151 -7.31 7.10 2.86
N VAL A 152 -7.10 7.97 1.89
CA VAL A 152 -6.88 9.41 2.08
C VAL A 152 -7.91 10.16 1.23
N LYS A 153 -8.51 11.21 1.79
CA LYS A 153 -9.57 12.01 1.12
C LYS A 153 -10.74 11.16 0.60
N GLU A 154 -11.15 10.14 1.36
CA GLU A 154 -12.42 9.46 1.06
C GLU A 154 -13.59 10.39 1.42
N ARG A 155 -14.54 10.56 0.49
CA ARG A 155 -15.80 11.23 0.81
C ARG A 155 -16.64 10.32 1.70
N SER A 156 -17.32 10.88 2.69
CA SER A 156 -18.36 10.12 3.40
C SER A 156 -19.49 9.73 2.44
N ASP A 157 -20.19 8.63 2.70
CA ASP A 157 -21.31 8.20 1.85
C ASP A 157 -22.40 9.29 1.78
N GLU A 158 -22.64 9.97 2.89
CA GLU A 158 -23.51 11.14 2.96
C GLU A 158 -23.01 12.27 2.05
N SER A 159 -21.71 12.55 2.05
CA SER A 159 -21.13 13.54 1.15
C SER A 159 -21.16 13.15 -0.32
N TYR A 160 -21.01 11.87 -0.62
CA TYR A 160 -21.15 11.36 -1.98
C TYR A 160 -22.59 11.51 -2.48
N MET A 161 -23.58 11.18 -1.63
CA MET A 161 -25.00 11.33 -1.94
C MET A 161 -25.44 12.80 -2.06
N HIS A 162 -24.85 13.70 -1.25
CA HIS A 162 -25.21 15.12 -1.24
C HIS A 162 -24.32 15.99 -2.14
N GLY A 163 -23.31 15.42 -2.78
CA GLY A 163 -22.37 16.14 -3.64
C GLY A 163 -21.49 17.14 -2.86
N THR A 164 -21.35 16.97 -1.55
CA THR A 164 -20.51 17.80 -0.68
C THR A 164 -19.08 17.26 -0.62
N ASN A 165 -18.11 18.15 -0.43
CA ASN A 165 -16.69 17.81 -0.35
C ASN A 165 -16.24 17.65 1.11
N GLU A 166 -16.99 16.89 1.92
CA GLU A 166 -16.51 16.52 3.25
C GLU A 166 -15.76 15.19 3.17
N PHE A 167 -14.53 15.21 3.66
CA PHE A 167 -13.61 14.09 3.60
C PHE A 167 -13.42 13.48 4.98
N LEU A 168 -13.40 12.15 5.03
CA LEU A 168 -13.05 11.41 6.22
C LEU A 168 -11.56 11.59 6.56
N PRO A 169 -11.19 11.48 7.85
CA PRO A 169 -9.79 11.49 8.24
C PRO A 169 -9.02 10.34 7.55
N PRO A 170 -7.73 10.52 7.25
CA PRO A 170 -6.94 9.50 6.58
C PRO A 170 -6.84 8.24 7.44
N ARG A 171 -7.05 7.08 6.83
CA ARG A 171 -6.98 5.76 7.46
C ARG A 171 -5.90 4.92 6.79
N TYR A 172 -5.02 4.35 7.61
CA TYR A 172 -3.93 3.49 7.17
C TYR A 172 -4.14 2.11 7.75
N MET A 173 -4.13 1.09 6.89
CA MET A 173 -4.29 -0.29 7.36
C MET A 173 -3.06 -0.71 8.16
N THR A 174 -3.28 -1.23 9.36
CA THR A 174 -2.18 -1.76 10.17
C THR A 174 -1.80 -3.16 9.69
N SER A 175 -0.54 -3.56 9.87
CA SER A 175 -0.10 -4.92 9.55
C SER A 175 -0.85 -5.99 10.33
N PHE A 176 -1.36 -5.64 11.53
CA PHE A 176 -2.15 -6.53 12.35
C PHE A 176 -3.59 -6.69 11.83
N GLN A 177 -4.23 -5.59 11.39
CA GLN A 177 -5.53 -5.66 10.71
C GLN A 177 -5.43 -6.50 9.42
N ALA A 178 -4.38 -6.30 8.63
CA ALA A 178 -4.15 -7.11 7.44
C ALA A 178 -3.98 -8.59 7.77
N ALA A 179 -3.25 -8.92 8.86
CA ALA A 179 -3.09 -10.29 9.31
C ALA A 179 -4.43 -10.92 9.76
N GLU A 180 -5.28 -10.16 10.44
CA GLU A 180 -6.64 -10.57 10.80
C GLU A 180 -7.49 -10.85 9.56
N GLU A 181 -7.50 -9.94 8.58
CA GLU A 181 -8.27 -10.10 7.34
C GLU A 181 -7.79 -11.32 6.54
N ILE A 182 -6.47 -11.52 6.40
CA ILE A 182 -5.92 -12.69 5.71
C ILE A 182 -6.28 -13.99 6.46
N ALA A 183 -6.19 -14.01 7.79
CA ALA A 183 -6.53 -15.18 8.59
C ALA A 183 -8.04 -15.49 8.58
N ALA A 184 -8.89 -14.48 8.38
CA ALA A 184 -10.34 -14.63 8.30
C ALA A 184 -10.84 -15.03 6.90
N CYS A 185 -9.96 -15.08 5.88
CA CYS A 185 -10.33 -15.58 4.56
C CYS A 185 -10.74 -17.07 4.65
N PRO A 186 -11.93 -17.44 4.16
CA PRO A 186 -12.45 -18.79 4.35
C PRO A 186 -11.63 -19.82 3.57
N THR A 187 -11.36 -20.96 4.21
CA THR A 187 -10.63 -22.08 3.59
C THR A 187 -11.32 -22.60 2.32
N SER A 188 -12.65 -22.43 2.19
CA SER A 188 -13.41 -22.81 0.99
C SER A 188 -13.02 -22.01 -0.28
N MET A 189 -12.39 -20.84 -0.13
CA MET A 189 -11.81 -20.12 -1.27
C MET A 189 -10.50 -20.74 -1.77
N HIS A 190 -9.86 -21.65 -1.01
CA HIS A 190 -8.75 -22.43 -1.52
C HIS A 190 -9.19 -23.27 -2.72
N THR A 191 -10.36 -23.90 -2.67
CA THR A 191 -10.81 -24.81 -3.73
C THR A 191 -11.08 -24.08 -5.05
N GLN A 192 -11.68 -22.89 -5.00
CA GLN A 192 -11.96 -22.09 -6.20
C GLN A 192 -10.70 -21.41 -6.76
N ALA A 193 -9.79 -20.96 -5.89
CA ALA A 193 -8.49 -20.43 -6.29
C ALA A 193 -7.60 -21.49 -6.93
N PHE A 194 -7.64 -22.71 -6.37
CA PHE A 194 -6.92 -23.88 -6.83
C PHE A 194 -7.42 -24.35 -8.20
N GLU A 195 -8.74 -24.44 -8.38
CA GLU A 195 -9.35 -24.75 -9.68
C GLU A 195 -9.03 -23.68 -10.73
N ALA A 196 -8.99 -22.40 -10.37
CA ALA A 196 -8.63 -21.33 -11.30
C ALA A 196 -7.13 -21.32 -11.68
N ALA A 197 -6.23 -21.60 -10.73
CA ALA A 197 -4.79 -21.64 -10.96
C ALA A 197 -4.34 -22.84 -11.83
N GLN A 198 -5.03 -23.99 -11.72
CA GLN A 198 -4.78 -25.16 -12.58
C GLN A 198 -5.08 -24.92 -14.08
N TYR A 199 -5.89 -23.92 -14.42
CA TYR A 199 -6.20 -23.59 -15.82
C TYR A 199 -5.20 -22.63 -16.47
N GLU A 200 -4.36 -21.92 -15.70
CA GLU A 200 -3.42 -20.93 -16.24
C GLU A 200 -1.97 -21.44 -16.36
N ASP A 201 -1.56 -22.48 -15.63
CA ASP A 201 -0.19 -23.05 -15.68
C ASP A 201 -0.26 -24.60 -15.74
N SER A 202 0.19 -25.20 -16.86
CA SER A 202 0.14 -26.66 -17.10
C SER A 202 1.25 -27.48 -16.42
N ASP A 203 2.12 -26.84 -15.63
CA ASP A 203 3.41 -27.42 -15.22
C ASP A 203 3.50 -27.70 -13.70
N VAL A 204 2.37 -27.74 -12.98
CA VAL A 204 2.36 -28.08 -11.54
C VAL A 204 2.30 -29.60 -11.38
N GLU A 205 3.37 -30.21 -10.86
CA GLU A 205 3.42 -31.62 -10.49
C GLU A 205 2.33 -31.96 -9.44
N GLU A 206 1.54 -33.00 -9.69
CA GLU A 206 0.41 -33.44 -8.87
C GLU A 206 0.79 -33.87 -7.43
N ASP A 207 2.08 -34.12 -7.16
CA ASP A 207 2.54 -34.83 -5.95
C ASP A 207 3.00 -33.91 -4.78
N ALA A 208 2.90 -32.58 -4.89
CA ALA A 208 3.42 -31.65 -3.87
C ALA A 208 2.35 -30.87 -3.06
N ILE A 209 1.07 -31.24 -3.16
CA ILE A 209 -0.03 -30.39 -2.68
C ILE A 209 -0.62 -30.98 -1.40
N GLU A 210 -0.08 -30.56 -0.26
CA GLU A 210 -0.64 -30.86 1.05
C GLU A 210 -2.06 -30.27 1.19
N SER A 211 -2.91 -30.93 1.98
CA SER A 211 -4.26 -30.48 2.32
C SER A 211 -4.29 -29.00 2.73
N PRO A 212 -5.40 -28.26 2.58
CA PRO A 212 -5.44 -26.83 2.90
C PRO A 212 -5.12 -26.62 4.38
N GLU A 213 -3.86 -26.34 4.68
CA GLU A 213 -3.47 -25.89 6.00
C GLU A 213 -4.20 -24.58 6.28
N ASP A 214 -4.73 -24.44 7.50
CA ASP A 214 -5.28 -23.18 7.97
C ASP A 214 -4.23 -22.09 7.78
N ILE A 215 -4.50 -21.14 6.87
CA ILE A 215 -3.56 -20.05 6.58
C ILE A 215 -3.27 -19.22 7.84
N GLY A 216 -4.21 -19.17 8.80
CA GLY A 216 -4.02 -18.51 10.09
C GLY A 216 -2.83 -19.05 10.87
N SER A 217 -2.45 -20.31 10.66
CA SER A 217 -1.26 -20.93 11.28
C SER A 217 0.05 -20.62 10.54
N SER A 218 -0.01 -20.01 9.36
CA SER A 218 1.19 -19.67 8.60
C SER A 218 1.97 -18.53 9.26
N LEU A 219 3.29 -18.68 9.30
CA LEU A 219 4.19 -17.64 9.80
C LEU A 219 4.16 -16.41 8.89
N ALA A 220 4.14 -15.24 9.51
CA ALA A 220 4.20 -13.96 8.84
C ALA A 220 5.09 -12.97 9.63
N VAL A 221 5.53 -11.92 8.93
CA VAL A 221 6.31 -10.84 9.51
C VAL A 221 5.57 -9.52 9.29
N ALA A 222 5.03 -8.95 10.36
CA ALA A 222 4.47 -7.61 10.32
C ALA A 222 5.61 -6.58 10.36
N CYS A 223 5.73 -5.81 9.28
CA CYS A 223 6.78 -4.81 9.08
C CYS A 223 6.22 -3.41 9.32
N CYS A 224 6.74 -2.69 10.33
CA CYS A 224 6.24 -1.38 10.72
C CYS A 224 7.33 -0.31 10.57
N ARG A 225 7.01 0.78 9.85
CA ARG A 225 7.89 1.96 9.66
C ARG A 225 9.30 1.61 9.19
N VAL A 226 9.38 0.68 8.23
CA VAL A 226 10.64 0.22 7.63
C VAL A 226 11.43 1.40 7.06
N GLY A 227 12.73 1.45 7.33
CA GLY A 227 13.63 2.53 6.92
C GLY A 227 13.64 3.76 7.83
N THR A 228 12.92 3.75 8.95
CA THR A 228 12.94 4.83 9.96
C THR A 228 13.64 4.39 11.26
N THR A 229 13.94 5.34 12.14
CA THR A 229 14.45 5.03 13.50
C THR A 229 13.45 4.25 14.37
N GLY A 230 12.17 4.28 14.01
CA GLY A 230 11.09 3.56 14.69
C GLY A 230 10.73 2.22 14.05
N GLU A 231 11.59 1.69 13.17
CA GLU A 231 11.42 0.40 12.50
C GLU A 231 11.22 -0.74 13.51
N ARG A 232 10.21 -1.57 13.25
CA ARG A 232 9.91 -2.77 14.05
C ARG A 232 9.42 -3.90 13.16
N PHE A 233 9.85 -5.11 13.48
CA PHE A 233 9.38 -6.35 12.87
C PHE A 233 8.76 -7.23 13.96
N TYR A 234 7.55 -7.72 13.71
CA TYR A 234 6.87 -8.68 14.58
C TYR A 234 6.72 -9.99 13.84
N VAL A 235 7.20 -11.08 14.44
CA VAL A 235 7.12 -12.42 13.86
C VAL A 235 6.12 -13.22 14.66
N GLY A 236 5.20 -13.88 13.97
CA GLY A 236 4.18 -14.74 14.57
C GLY A 236 3.35 -15.39 13.48
N THR A 237 2.40 -16.23 13.88
CA THR A 237 1.38 -16.72 12.94
C THR A 237 0.42 -15.58 12.56
N LEU A 238 -0.21 -15.67 11.38
CA LEU A 238 -1.21 -14.68 10.96
C LEU A 238 -2.33 -14.51 12.01
N ALA A 239 -2.77 -15.60 12.64
CA ALA A 239 -3.77 -15.57 13.70
C ALA A 239 -3.27 -14.88 15.00
N GLU A 240 -1.99 -15.05 15.36
CA GLU A 240 -1.39 -14.37 16.52
C GLU A 240 -1.21 -12.87 16.25
N LEU A 241 -0.70 -12.51 15.07
CA LEU A 241 -0.52 -11.12 14.66
C LEU A 241 -1.86 -10.38 14.58
N GLY A 242 -2.92 -11.01 14.06
CA GLY A 242 -4.27 -10.43 14.05
C GLY A 242 -4.77 -10.08 15.45
N LYS A 243 -4.57 -10.96 16.44
CA LYS A 243 -4.98 -10.72 17.83
C LYS A 243 -4.23 -9.56 18.50
N LEU A 244 -2.97 -9.32 18.13
CA LEU A 244 -2.21 -8.18 18.65
C LEU A 244 -2.83 -6.85 18.20
N GLY A 245 -3.35 -6.78 16.97
CA GLY A 245 -4.05 -5.60 16.46
C GLY A 245 -5.34 -5.28 17.20
N TYR A 246 -6.09 -6.30 17.61
CA TYR A 246 -7.30 -6.13 18.41
C TYR A 246 -7.00 -5.50 19.78
N GLY A 247 -5.89 -5.92 20.42
CA GLY A 247 -5.46 -5.37 21.71
C GLY A 247 -4.97 -3.92 21.66
N GLU A 248 -4.32 -3.50 20.56
CA GLU A 248 -3.95 -2.08 20.36
C GLU A 248 -5.18 -1.21 20.03
N ARG A 249 -6.15 -1.75 19.28
CA ARG A 249 -7.38 -1.03 18.93
C ARG A 249 -8.26 -0.73 20.16
N MET A 250 -8.42 -1.70 21.07
CA MET A 250 -9.16 -1.50 22.32
C MET A 250 -8.52 -0.45 23.23
N LYS A 251 -7.17 -0.37 23.26
CA LYS A 251 -6.47 0.66 24.05
C LYS A 251 -6.66 2.06 23.48
N ASN A 252 -6.61 2.21 22.15
CA ASN A 252 -6.85 3.50 21.50
C ASN A 252 -8.32 3.92 21.66
N GLU A 253 -9.27 2.99 21.58
CA GLU A 253 -10.71 3.26 21.81
C GLU A 253 -11.01 3.59 23.29
N GLU A 254 -10.28 3.01 24.25
CA GLU A 254 -10.33 3.38 25.68
C GLU A 254 -9.69 4.76 25.94
N GLU A 255 -8.54 5.07 25.34
CA GLU A 255 -7.88 6.39 25.44
C GLU A 255 -8.69 7.51 24.77
N GLU A 256 -9.38 7.23 23.66
CA GLU A 256 -10.32 8.18 23.03
C GLU A 256 -11.57 8.43 23.89
N MET A 257 -12.03 7.45 24.67
CA MET A 257 -13.14 7.62 25.61
C MET A 257 -12.73 8.32 26.92
N GLU A 258 -11.51 8.12 27.41
CA GLU A 258 -10.98 8.83 28.59
C GLU A 258 -10.60 10.30 28.30
N GLY A 259 -10.41 10.67 27.03
CA GLY A 259 -10.15 12.05 26.59
C GLY A 259 -11.38 12.97 26.47
N ILE A 260 -12.58 12.49 26.85
CA ILE A 260 -13.87 13.21 26.72
C ILE A 260 -14.41 13.73 28.07
N GLU A 261 -13.68 13.61 29.19
CA GLU A 261 -14.07 14.25 30.47
C GLU A 261 -13.54 15.69 30.66
#